data_AF-A0A352S9B7-F1
#
_entry.id   AF-A0A352S9B7-F1
#
_cell.length_a   1.000
_cell.length_b   1.000
_cell.length_c   1.000
_cell.angle_alpha   90.00
_cell.angle_beta   90.00
_cell.angle_gamma   90.00
#
_symmetry.space_group_name_H-M   'P 1'
#
loop_
_entity.id
_entity.type
_entity.pdbx_description
1 polymer ?
#
loop_
_entity_poly.entity_id
_entity_poly.type
_entity_poly.pdbx_seq_one_letter_code
_entity_poly.pdbx_strand_id
1 'polypeptide(L)'
;MNPILFAIPVFLLTIVLEAWWARRRGLAVYDIPDAVTSLHHGVLSQLTGAFTKVATLGIYIAVYDTYRLTEWSMGNAWLWVLALILYDLCYYWAHR
;
A
#
# COMPACT_ATOMS: atom_id res chain seq x y z
N MET A 1 10.45 -2.33 5.64
CA MET A 1 10.28 -0.85 5.57
C MET A 1 9.74 -0.51 4.18
N ASN A 2 8.77 0.39 4.04
CA ASN A 2 8.19 0.71 2.73
C ASN A 2 9.17 1.59 1.93
N PRO A 3 9.79 1.11 0.84
CA PRO A 3 10.77 1.89 0.06
C PRO A 3 10.14 3.15 -0.54
N ILE A 4 8.83 3.17 -0.76
CA ILE A 4 8.09 4.31 -1.30
C ILE A 4 8.20 5.54 -0.37
N LEU A 5 8.25 5.34 0.95
CA LEU A 5 8.38 6.43 1.92
C LEU A 5 9.68 7.22 1.74
N PHE A 6 10.76 6.54 1.33
CA PHE A 6 12.05 7.16 1.05
C PHE A 6 12.13 7.69 -0.38
N ALA A 7 11.41 7.07 -1.32
CA ALA A 7 11.38 7.49 -2.71
C ALA A 7 10.65 8.83 -2.90
N ILE A 8 9.53 9.07 -2.20
CA ILE A 8 8.74 10.31 -2.32
C ILE A 8 9.59 11.58 -2.15
N PRO A 9 10.38 11.78 -1.07
CA PRO A 9 11.17 12.99 -0.92
C PRO A 9 12.27 13.13 -1.98
N VAL A 10 12.86 12.03 -2.44
CA VAL A 10 13.85 12.04 -3.52
C VAL A 10 13.20 12.48 -4.83
N PHE A 11 12.04 11.92 -5.18
CA PHE A 11 11.30 12.29 -6.38
C PHE A 11 10.83 13.74 -6.37
N LEU A 12 10.32 14.23 -5.23
CA LEU A 12 9.92 15.63 -5.09
C LEU A 12 11.12 16.57 -5.26
N LEU A 13 12.27 16.22 -4.67
CA LEU A 13 13.50 16.99 -4.85
C LEU A 13 13.92 17.04 -6.31
N THR A 14 13.93 15.90 -7.00
CA THR A 14 14.34 15.84 -8.41
C THR A 14 13.37 16.59 -9.33
N ILE A 15 12.06 16.51 -9.09
CA ILE A 15 11.04 17.27 -9.82
C ILE A 15 11.27 18.79 -9.68
N VAL A 16 11.54 19.26 -8.46
CA VAL A 16 11.81 20.68 -8.21
C VAL A 16 13.10 21.13 -8.89
N LEU A 17 14.16 20.31 -8.81
CA LEU A 17 15.44 20.59 -9.45
C LEU A 17 15.33 20.64 -10.98
N GLU A 18 14.60 19.70 -11.57
CA GLU A 18 14.32 19.65 -13.01
C GLU A 18 13.51 20.87 -13.46
N ALA A 19 12.43 21.20 -12.76
CA ALA A 19 11.59 22.37 -13.07
C ALA A 19 12.39 23.68 -12.96
N TRP A 20 13.25 23.81 -11.95
CA TRP A 20 14.13 24.97 -11.79
C TRP A 20 15.14 25.07 -12.94
N TRP A 21 15.77 23.96 -13.32
CA TRP A 21 16.74 23.91 -14.41
C TRP A 21 16.10 24.20 -15.77
N ALA A 22 14.94 23.61 -16.06
CA ALA A 22 14.18 23.86 -17.28
C ALA A 22 13.81 25.35 -17.41
N ARG A 23 13.37 25.96 -16.31
CA ARG A 23 13.05 27.39 -16.26
C ARG A 23 14.27 28.28 -16.52
N ARG A 24 15.44 27.93 -15.97
CA ARG A 24 16.71 28.63 -16.24
C ARG A 24 17.13 28.54 -17.71
N ARG A 25 16.80 27.44 -18.38
CA ARG A 25 17.10 27.19 -19.80
C ARG A 25 16.03 27.69 -20.77
N GLY A 26 14.91 28.23 -20.26
CA GLY A 26 13.78 28.66 -21.09
C GLY A 26 13.04 27.51 -21.78
N LEU A 27 13.18 26.28 -21.26
CA LEU A 27 12.53 25.09 -21.82
C LEU A 27 11.13 24.92 -21.21
N ALA A 28 10.12 24.78 -22.06
CA ALA A 28 8.75 24.48 -21.65
C ALA A 28 8.55 22.96 -21.52
N VAL A 29 9.11 22.37 -20.46
CA VAL A 29 9.07 20.90 -20.22
C VAL A 29 7.88 20.48 -19.35
N TYR A 30 7.37 21.39 -18.51
CA TYR A 30 6.29 21.11 -17.57
C TYR A 30 4.97 21.73 -18.01
N ASP A 31 3.95 20.89 -18.15
CA ASP A 31 2.56 21.31 -18.15
C ASP A 31 1.99 21.19 -16.72
N ILE A 32 1.57 22.32 -16.15
CA ILE A 32 1.17 22.42 -14.74
C ILE A 32 -0.12 21.62 -14.46
N PRO A 33 -1.20 21.76 -15.25
CA PRO A 33 -2.37 20.88 -15.19
C PRO A 33 -2.03 19.38 -15.11
N ASP A 34 -1.15 18.89 -16.00
CA ASP A 34 -0.78 17.48 -16.04
C ASP A 34 0.06 17.07 -14.83
N ALA A 35 0.99 17.92 -14.39
CA ALA A 35 1.79 17.68 -13.20
C ALA A 35 0.93 17.59 -11.93
N VAL A 36 -0.05 18.49 -11.78
CA VAL A 36 -1.00 18.49 -10.65
C VAL A 36 -1.87 17.24 -10.69
N THR A 37 -2.41 16.89 -11.86
CA THR A 37 -3.24 15.69 -12.02
C THR A 37 -2.45 14.42 -11.70
N SER A 38 -1.19 14.34 -12.12
CA SER A 38 -0.29 13.21 -11.83
C SER A 38 0.01 13.10 -10.33
N LEU A 39 0.27 14.22 -9.66
CA LEU A 39 0.46 14.26 -8.20
C LEU A 39 -0.80 13.81 -7.46
N HIS A 40 -1.98 14.32 -7.85
CA HIS A 40 -3.25 13.91 -7.26
C HIS A 40 -3.51 12.41 -7.44
N HIS A 41 -3.22 11.85 -8.61
CA HIS A 41 -3.37 10.42 -8.86
C HIS A 41 -2.48 9.59 -7.92
N GLY A 42 -1.23 10.00 -7.73
CA GLY A 42 -0.31 9.37 -6.79
C GLY A 42 -0.79 9.44 -5.34
N VAL A 43 -1.23 10.62 -4.89
CA VAL A 43 -1.78 10.81 -3.54
C VAL A 43 -3.03 9.95 -3.32
N LEU A 44 -3.96 9.97 -4.28
CA LEU A 44 -5.19 9.18 -4.21
C LEU A 44 -4.88 7.68 -4.15
N SER A 45 -3.93 7.19 -4.94
CA SER A 45 -3.49 5.78 -4.89
C SER A 45 -3.00 5.39 -3.49
N GLN A 46 -2.19 6.23 -2.84
CA GLN A 46 -1.71 5.96 -1.48
C GLN A 46 -2.84 6.00 -0.45
N LEU A 47 -3.75 6.97 -0.57
CA LEU A 47 -4.92 7.08 0.30
C LEU A 47 -5.83 5.86 0.15
N THR A 48 -6.21 5.52 -1.07
CA THR A 48 -7.01 4.32 -1.35
C THR A 48 -6.34 3.08 -0.79
N GLY A 49 -5.03 2.89 -1.01
CA GLY A 49 -4.29 1.76 -0.44
C GLY A 49 -4.31 1.72 1.10
N ALA A 50 -4.23 2.88 1.77
CA ALA A 50 -4.34 2.96 3.22
C ALA A 50 -5.76 2.62 3.71
N PHE A 51 -6.78 3.20 3.08
CA PHE A 51 -8.18 2.91 3.40
C PHE A 51 -8.52 1.44 3.16
N THR A 52 -8.08 0.84 2.07
CA THR A 52 -8.27 -0.59 1.80
C THR A 52 -7.65 -1.43 2.90
N LYS A 53 -6.41 -1.14 3.35
CA LYS A 53 -5.79 -1.87 4.46
C LYS A 53 -6.58 -1.78 5.77
N VAL A 54 -7.02 -0.57 6.11
CA VAL A 54 -7.84 -0.34 7.31
C VAL A 54 -9.18 -1.06 7.20
N ALA A 55 -9.85 -0.97 6.06
CA ALA A 55 -11.11 -1.66 5.80
C ALA A 55 -10.94 -3.18 5.87
N THR A 56 -9.91 -3.74 5.22
CA THR A 56 -9.60 -5.18 5.27
C THR A 56 -9.36 -5.63 6.70
N LEU A 57 -8.58 -4.90 7.49
CA LEU A 57 -8.35 -5.21 8.90
C LEU A 57 -9.64 -5.13 9.72
N GLY A 58 -10.45 -4.08 9.52
CA GLY A 58 -11.72 -3.90 10.21
C GLY A 58 -12.72 -5.01 9.89
N ILE A 59 -12.84 -5.39 8.62
CA ILE A 59 -13.67 -6.53 8.17
C ILE A 59 -13.15 -7.82 8.80
N TYR A 60 -11.84 -8.05 8.78
CA TYR A 60 -11.23 -9.23 9.41
C TYR A 60 -11.59 -9.32 10.90
N ILE A 61 -11.42 -8.23 11.66
CA ILE A 61 -11.76 -8.19 13.09
C ILE A 61 -13.25 -8.45 13.29
N ALA A 62 -14.12 -7.77 12.55
CA ALA A 62 -15.57 -7.93 12.68
C ALA A 62 -16.01 -9.38 12.41
N VAL A 63 -15.44 -10.01 11.38
CA VAL A 63 -15.73 -11.41 11.05
C VAL A 63 -15.18 -12.34 12.13
N TYR A 64 -13.94 -12.13 12.58
CA TYR A 64 -13.33 -12.94 13.62
C TYR A 64 -14.11 -12.88 14.94
N ASP A 65 -14.51 -11.68 15.38
CA ASP A 65 -15.26 -11.53 16.63
C ASP A 65 -16.67 -12.12 16.56
N THR A 66 -17.31 -12.07 15.40
CA THR A 66 -18.68 -12.58 15.24
C THR A 66 -18.74 -14.08 14.97
N TYR A 67 -17.78 -14.62 14.21
CA TYR A 67 -17.87 -15.96 13.63
C TYR A 67 -16.73 -16.90 14.04
N ARG A 68 -15.82 -16.51 14.96
CA ARG A 68 -14.81 -17.45 15.44
C ARG A 68 -15.47 -18.65 16.12
N LEU A 69 -15.01 -19.85 15.77
CA LEU A 69 -15.48 -21.09 16.38
C LEU A 69 -14.82 -21.34 17.74
N THR A 70 -13.54 -20.97 17.86
CA THR A 70 -12.73 -21.20 19.07
C THR A 70 -11.50 -20.29 19.05
N GLU A 71 -10.79 -20.25 20.17
CA GLU A 71 -9.53 -19.52 20.33
C GLU A 71 -8.37 -20.51 20.43
N TRP A 72 -7.29 -20.25 19.69
CA TRP A 72 -6.14 -21.13 19.61
C TRP A 72 -5.02 -20.66 20.54
N SER A 73 -4.38 -21.61 21.23
CA SER A 73 -3.22 -21.30 22.07
C SER A 73 -2.01 -20.95 21.22
N MET A 74 -1.47 -19.75 21.42
CA MET A 74 -0.26 -19.28 20.73
C MET A 74 0.99 -20.11 21.05
N GLY A 75 0.99 -20.85 22.17
CA GLY A 75 2.11 -21.70 22.59
C GLY A 75 2.16 -23.08 21.92
N ASN A 76 1.13 -23.46 21.16
CA ASN A 76 1.07 -24.78 20.52
C ASN A 76 1.62 -24.73 19.09
N ALA A 77 2.84 -25.25 18.89
CA ALA A 77 3.50 -25.29 17.59
C ALA A 77 2.68 -25.99 16.48
N TRP A 78 1.88 -27.00 16.82
CA TRP A 78 1.06 -27.70 15.83
C TRP A 78 -0.07 -26.84 15.26
N LEU A 79 -0.60 -25.90 16.05
CA LEU A 79 -1.61 -24.95 15.56
C LEU A 79 -1.01 -23.97 14.55
N TRP A 80 0.27 -23.61 14.70
CA TRP A 80 0.99 -22.81 13.71
C TRP A 80 1.22 -23.58 12.41
N VAL A 81 1.57 -24.88 12.49
CA VAL A 81 1.70 -25.73 11.29
C VAL A 81 0.36 -25.84 10.56
N LEU A 82 -0.73 -26.08 11.29
CA LEU A 82 -2.06 -26.12 10.71
C LEU A 82 -2.47 -24.77 10.09
N ALA A 83 -2.21 -23.66 10.77
CA ALA A 83 -2.48 -22.31 10.26
C ALA A 83 -1.73 -22.04 8.95
N LEU A 84 -0.46 -22.45 8.85
CA LEU A 84 0.34 -22.34 7.62
C LEU A 84 -0.29 -23.11 6.46
N ILE A 85 -0.69 -24.36 6.67
CA ILE A 85 -1.32 -25.19 5.63
C ILE A 85 -2.64 -24.57 5.16
N LEU A 86 -3.49 -24.15 6.10
CA LEU A 86 -4.77 -23.52 5.76
C LEU A 86 -4.59 -22.18 5.05
N TYR A 87 -3.62 -21.37 5.49
CA TYR A 87 -3.28 -20.12 4.83
C TYR A 87 -2.82 -20.35 3.39
N ASP A 88 -1.92 -21.32 3.17
CA ASP A 88 -1.41 -21.64 1.84
C ASP A 88 -2.53 -22.12 0.90
N LEU A 89 -3.44 -22.97 1.40
CA LEU A 89 -4.63 -23.39 0.66
C LEU A 89 -5.53 -22.21 0.27
N CYS A 90 -5.84 -21.32 1.22
CA CYS A 90 -6.63 -20.11 0.96
C CYS A 90 -5.94 -19.19 -0.05
N TYR A 91 -4.61 -19.04 0.06
CA TYR A 91 -3.82 -18.21 -0.83
C TYR A 91 -3.81 -18.77 -2.26
N TYR A 92 -3.60 -20.08 -2.41
CA TYR A 92 -3.67 -20.77 -3.70
C TYR A 92 -5.03 -20.58 -4.36
N TRP A 93 -6.12 -20.75 -3.59
CA TRP A 93 -7.46 -20.55 -4.11
C TRP A 93 -7.71 -19.10 -4.50
N ALA A 94 -7.31 -18.12 -3.69
CA ALA A 94 -7.46 -16.70 -4.02
C ALA A 94 -6.64 -16.26 -5.26
N HIS A 95 -5.56 -16.98 -5.58
CA HIS A 95 -4.71 -16.70 -6.75
C HIS A 95 -5.16 -17.43 -8.03
N ARG A 96 -6.02 -18.44 -7.93
CA ARG A 96 -6.51 -19.22 -9.08
C ARG A 96 -7.83 -18.67 -9.60
#